data_AF-A0AAW6SW49-F1
#
_entry.id   AF-A0AAW6SW49-F1
#
_cell.length_a   1.000
_cell.length_b   1.000
_cell.length_c   1.000
_cell.angle_alpha   90.00
_cell.angle_beta   90.00
_cell.angle_gamma   90.00
#
_symmetry.space_group_name_H-M   'P 1'
#
loop_
_entity.id
_entity.type
_entity.pdbx_description
1 polymer ?
#
loop_
_entity_poly.entity_id
_entity_poly.type
_entity_poly.pdbx_seq_one_letter_code
_entity_poly.pdbx_strand_id
1 'polypeptide(L)'
;MGRNEFIKSLESYLSKVPESDRKDMLYDFEEHFTIGIENGKTEEEVVSELGDPQIIAKDLIAEYRISAAEKDRSVPNITRAMIATISLSFFNIVFLLGPVLGLIGVYIGLCVTALVMTVAPLLVVSVGIFTGFDLFLLQFFVSIMLCAIGLLLSIAMINIGKLFYSVILRYIKFNVKIIKGGKAK
;
A
#
# COMPACT_ATOMS: atom_id res chain seq x y z
N MET A 1 55.84 -14.69 -8.99
CA MET A 1 55.08 -14.08 -7.91
C MET A 1 54.94 -15.13 -6.84
N GLY A 2 55.36 -14.83 -5.61
CA GLY A 2 55.33 -15.79 -4.49
C GLY A 2 54.05 -15.66 -3.65
N ARG A 3 53.88 -16.54 -2.66
CA ARG A 3 52.72 -16.58 -1.74
C ARG A 3 52.45 -15.21 -1.12
N ASN A 4 53.48 -14.58 -0.56
CA ASN A 4 53.35 -13.29 0.13
C ASN A 4 52.90 -12.16 -0.81
N GLU A 5 53.30 -12.18 -2.07
CA GLU A 5 52.89 -11.18 -3.07
C GLU A 5 51.43 -11.41 -3.51
N PHE A 6 51.02 -12.67 -3.60
CA PHE A 6 49.63 -13.06 -3.89
C PHE A 6 48.67 -12.60 -2.81
N ILE A 7 48.93 -12.96 -1.56
CA ILE A 7 48.05 -12.63 -0.44
C ILE A 7 47.95 -11.11 -0.26
N LYS A 8 49.07 -10.37 -0.35
CA LYS A 8 49.05 -8.89 -0.27
C LYS A 8 48.26 -8.25 -1.41
N SER A 9 48.38 -8.77 -2.63
CA SER A 9 47.63 -8.27 -3.78
C SER A 9 46.13 -8.51 -3.59
N LEU A 10 45.75 -9.72 -3.19
CA LEU A 10 44.36 -10.10 -2.92
C LEU A 10 43.76 -9.26 -1.78
N GLU A 11 44.49 -9.08 -0.67
CA GLU A 11 44.08 -8.24 0.46
C GLU A 11 43.81 -6.79 0.03
N SER A 12 44.70 -6.22 -0.79
CA SER A 12 44.55 -4.86 -1.31
C SER A 12 43.28 -4.71 -2.15
N TYR A 13 42.99 -5.68 -3.02
CA TYR A 13 41.76 -5.67 -3.82
C TYR A 13 40.50 -5.87 -2.97
N LEU A 14 40.59 -6.62 -1.87
CA LEU A 14 39.51 -6.84 -0.92
C LEU A 14 39.34 -5.73 0.12
N SER A 15 40.05 -4.60 0.01
CA SER A 15 40.01 -3.48 0.97
C SER A 15 38.61 -2.90 1.27
N LYS A 16 37.62 -3.12 0.38
CA LYS A 16 36.22 -2.69 0.56
C LYS A 16 35.36 -3.68 1.37
N VAL A 17 35.86 -4.88 1.65
CA VAL A 17 35.21 -5.88 2.51
C VAL A 17 35.61 -5.60 3.97
N PRO A 18 34.71 -5.72 4.96
CA PRO A 18 35.05 -5.59 6.38
C PRO A 18 36.23 -6.49 6.78
N GLU A 19 37.02 -6.04 7.76
CA GLU A 19 38.27 -6.73 8.13
C GLU A 19 38.05 -8.18 8.61
N SER A 20 36.96 -8.46 9.34
CA SER A 20 36.63 -9.82 9.78
C SER A 20 36.50 -10.77 8.59
N ASP A 21 35.63 -10.40 7.66
CA ASP A 21 35.24 -11.25 6.53
C ASP A 21 36.39 -11.34 5.51
N ARG A 22 37.18 -10.26 5.39
CA ARG A 22 38.41 -10.26 4.59
C ARG A 22 39.46 -11.23 5.15
N LYS A 23 39.64 -11.30 6.46
CA LYS A 23 40.60 -12.25 7.08
C LYS A 23 40.18 -13.69 6.82
N ASP A 24 38.90 -13.98 6.97
CA ASP A 24 38.35 -15.31 6.70
C ASP A 24 38.58 -15.70 5.23
N MET A 25 38.29 -14.80 4.28
CA MET A 25 38.55 -15.05 2.86
C MET A 25 40.03 -15.29 2.56
N LEU A 26 40.95 -14.54 3.19
CA LEU A 26 42.39 -14.71 2.95
C LEU A 26 42.93 -16.01 3.56
N TYR A 27 42.36 -16.46 4.68
CA TYR A 27 42.76 -17.71 5.35
C TYR A 27 42.61 -18.93 4.43
N ASP A 28 41.51 -19.00 3.67
CA ASP A 28 41.26 -20.10 2.72
C ASP A 28 42.37 -20.21 1.66
N PHE A 29 42.87 -19.07 1.16
CA PHE A 29 43.98 -19.06 0.21
C PHE A 29 45.32 -19.41 0.87
N GLU A 30 45.56 -18.94 2.10
CA GLU A 30 46.76 -19.33 2.86
C GLU A 30 46.83 -20.83 3.14
N GLU A 31 45.69 -21.46 3.42
CA GLU A 31 45.56 -22.91 3.56
C GLU A 31 45.85 -23.62 2.22
N HIS A 32 45.29 -23.11 1.13
CA HIS A 32 45.54 -23.64 -0.21
C HIS A 32 47.02 -23.60 -0.62
N PHE A 33 47.74 -22.53 -0.26
CA PHE A 33 49.19 -22.47 -0.42
C PHE A 33 49.89 -23.52 0.43
N THR A 34 49.51 -23.66 1.70
CA THR A 34 50.11 -24.65 2.61
C THR A 34 49.97 -26.07 2.07
N ILE A 35 48.76 -26.46 1.64
CA ILE A 35 48.49 -27.77 1.04
C ILE A 35 49.28 -27.97 -0.25
N GLY A 36 49.40 -26.94 -1.10
CA GLY A 36 50.18 -27.01 -2.34
C GLY A 36 51.66 -27.33 -2.08
N ILE A 37 52.26 -26.66 -1.09
CA ILE A 37 53.66 -26.89 -0.69
C ILE A 37 53.84 -28.28 -0.08
N GLU A 38 52.92 -28.73 0.79
CA GLU A 38 52.97 -30.07 1.38
C GLU A 38 52.89 -31.19 0.32
N ASN A 39 52.16 -30.94 -0.77
CA ASN A 39 52.09 -31.84 -1.93
C ASN A 39 53.29 -31.72 -2.87
N GLY A 40 54.32 -30.96 -2.51
CA GLY A 40 55.57 -30.84 -3.25
C GLY A 40 55.54 -29.86 -4.42
N LYS A 41 54.51 -29.00 -4.53
CA LYS A 41 54.46 -27.93 -5.53
C LYS A 41 55.30 -26.73 -5.08
N THR A 42 55.78 -25.92 -6.01
CA THR A 42 56.38 -24.62 -5.68
C THR A 42 55.31 -23.53 -5.50
N GLU A 43 55.66 -22.41 -4.87
CA GLU A 43 54.71 -21.29 -4.72
C GLU A 43 54.23 -20.76 -6.07
N GLU A 44 55.11 -20.74 -7.08
CA GLU A 44 54.80 -20.29 -8.43
C GLU A 44 53.79 -21.20 -9.13
N GLU A 45 53.90 -22.52 -8.93
CA GLU A 45 52.94 -23.50 -9.46
C GLU A 45 51.56 -23.30 -8.83
N VAL A 46 51.50 -23.06 -7.51
CA VAL A 46 50.24 -22.78 -6.82
C VAL A 46 49.62 -21.46 -7.30
N VAL A 47 50.41 -20.40 -7.49
CA VAL A 47 49.93 -19.14 -8.06
C VAL A 47 49.38 -19.35 -9.48
N SER A 48 50.05 -20.16 -10.29
CA SER A 48 49.59 -20.47 -11.64
C SER A 48 48.27 -21.25 -11.65
N GLU A 49 48.02 -22.08 -10.65
CA GLU A 49 46.75 -22.81 -10.48
C GLU A 49 45.62 -21.89 -10.00
N LEU A 50 45.91 -20.98 -9.08
CA LEU A 50 44.93 -20.03 -8.55
C LEU A 50 44.53 -18.97 -9.59
N GLY A 51 45.49 -18.48 -10.37
CA GLY A 51 45.28 -17.46 -11.40
C GLY A 51 45.49 -16.02 -10.91
N ASP A 52 44.79 -15.06 -11.52
CA ASP A 52 44.99 -13.63 -11.25
C ASP A 52 44.24 -13.19 -9.97
N PRO A 53 44.95 -12.69 -8.93
CA PRO A 53 44.31 -12.23 -7.69
C PRO A 53 43.30 -11.11 -7.91
N GLN A 54 43.42 -10.30 -8.97
CA GLN A 54 42.46 -9.26 -9.29
C GLN A 54 41.11 -9.83 -9.76
N ILE A 55 41.14 -10.93 -10.51
CA ILE A 55 39.92 -11.61 -10.98
C ILE A 55 39.23 -12.28 -9.79
N ILE A 56 40.00 -13.01 -8.98
CA ILE A 56 39.50 -13.67 -7.77
C ILE A 56 38.84 -12.66 -6.82
N ALA A 57 39.48 -11.51 -6.59
CA ALA A 57 38.92 -10.47 -5.73
C ALA A 57 37.57 -9.93 -6.25
N LYS A 58 37.40 -9.79 -7.57
CA LYS A 58 36.13 -9.33 -8.15
C LYS A 58 35.01 -10.32 -7.89
N ASP A 59 35.30 -11.62 -8.03
CA ASP A 59 34.31 -12.68 -7.81
C ASP A 59 33.92 -12.77 -6.34
N LEU A 60 34.90 -12.76 -5.43
CA LEU A 60 34.67 -12.74 -3.97
C LEU A 60 33.85 -11.52 -3.53
N ILE A 61 34.14 -10.33 -4.08
CA ILE A 61 33.35 -9.12 -3.78
C ILE A 61 31.92 -9.23 -4.32
N ALA A 62 31.73 -9.84 -5.49
CA ALA A 62 30.41 -10.04 -6.05
C ALA A 62 29.57 -10.97 -5.17
N GLU A 63 30.14 -12.10 -4.74
CA GLU A 63 29.49 -13.08 -3.85
C GLU A 63 29.21 -12.49 -2.46
N TYR A 64 30.17 -11.77 -1.89
CA TYR A 64 30.00 -11.06 -0.62
C TYR A 64 28.83 -10.07 -0.66
N ARG A 65 28.69 -9.30 -1.75
CA ARG A 65 27.59 -8.34 -1.92
C ARG A 65 26.22 -9.01 -1.99
N ILE A 66 26.13 -10.17 -2.62
CA ILE A 66 24.87 -10.93 -2.71
C ILE A 66 24.49 -11.43 -1.32
N SER A 67 25.43 -12.08 -0.61
CA SER A 67 25.21 -12.60 0.74
C SER A 67 24.89 -11.49 1.75
N ALA A 68 25.58 -10.34 1.67
CA ALA A 68 25.29 -9.17 2.49
C ALA A 68 23.88 -8.63 2.22
N ALA A 69 23.45 -8.54 0.96
CA ALA A 69 22.11 -8.08 0.60
C ALA A 69 20.98 -9.03 1.07
N GLU A 70 21.25 -10.33 1.13
CA GLU A 70 20.31 -11.31 1.72
C GLU A 70 20.20 -11.15 3.24
N LYS A 71 21.33 -10.91 3.90
CA LYS A 71 21.42 -10.72 5.36
C LYS A 71 20.81 -9.38 5.80
N ASP A 72 20.85 -8.36 4.94
CA ASP A 72 20.28 -7.02 5.18
C ASP A 72 18.75 -6.94 4.98
N ARG A 73 18.07 -8.09 4.79
CA ARG A 73 16.63 -8.23 5.06
C ARG A 73 16.37 -8.13 6.58
N SER A 74 16.62 -6.96 7.13
CA SER A 74 16.42 -6.64 8.54
C SER A 74 14.91 -6.70 8.86
N VAL A 75 14.50 -7.79 9.52
CA VAL A 75 13.13 -8.04 10.03
C VAL A 75 12.50 -6.82 10.73
N PRO A 76 13.22 -5.99 11.51
CA PRO A 76 12.69 -4.75 12.10
C PRO A 76 12.18 -3.69 11.10
N ASN A 77 12.77 -3.61 9.90
CA ASN A 77 12.30 -2.67 8.87
C ASN A 77 11.06 -3.19 8.16
N ILE A 78 10.95 -4.51 8.00
CA ILE A 78 9.77 -5.17 7.42
C ILE A 78 8.57 -5.09 8.38
N THR A 79 8.75 -5.35 9.67
CA THR A 79 7.66 -5.26 10.65
C THR A 79 7.16 -3.83 10.84
N ARG A 80 8.06 -2.83 10.87
CA ARG A 80 7.68 -1.41 10.87
C ARG A 80 6.91 -1.02 9.60
N ALA A 81 7.38 -1.47 8.43
CA ALA A 81 6.68 -1.23 7.17
C ALA A 81 5.28 -1.89 7.18
N MET A 82 5.16 -3.14 7.64
CA MET A 82 3.88 -3.84 7.76
C MET A 82 2.92 -3.12 8.72
N ILE A 83 3.37 -2.73 9.91
CA ILE A 83 2.54 -2.00 10.88
C ILE A 83 2.11 -0.66 10.29
N ALA A 84 3.00 0.07 9.62
CA ALA A 84 2.68 1.33 8.97
C ALA A 84 1.63 1.13 7.86
N THR A 85 1.77 0.09 7.02
CA THR A 85 0.79 -0.22 5.97
C THR A 85 -0.57 -0.61 6.55
N ILE A 86 -0.60 -1.51 7.54
CA ILE A 86 -1.85 -1.93 8.21
C ILE A 86 -2.53 -0.74 8.89
N SER A 87 -1.76 0.09 9.61
CA SER A 87 -2.28 1.27 10.29
C SER A 87 -2.82 2.29 9.30
N LEU A 88 -2.12 2.52 8.19
CA LEU A 88 -2.56 3.43 7.14
C LEU A 88 -3.85 2.92 6.46
N SER A 89 -3.94 1.62 6.18
CA SER A 89 -5.16 1.00 5.63
C SER A 89 -6.33 1.10 6.59
N PHE A 90 -6.14 0.77 7.88
CA PHE A 90 -7.19 0.87 8.89
C PHE A 90 -7.62 2.33 9.09
N PHE A 91 -6.66 3.26 9.19
CA PHE A 91 -6.92 4.69 9.28
C PHE A 91 -7.72 5.19 8.08
N ASN A 92 -7.37 4.78 6.87
CA ASN A 92 -8.11 5.16 5.67
C ASN A 92 -9.56 4.62 5.71
N ILE A 93 -9.77 3.36 6.08
CA ILE A 93 -11.13 2.81 6.17
C ILE A 93 -11.97 3.56 7.21
N VAL A 94 -11.45 3.77 8.42
CA VAL A 94 -12.25 4.38 9.50
C VAL A 94 -12.50 5.86 9.24
N PHE A 95 -11.45 6.62 8.91
CA PHE A 95 -11.55 8.09 8.81
C PHE A 95 -11.97 8.59 7.43
N LEU A 96 -11.74 7.82 6.36
CA LEU A 96 -12.18 8.20 5.01
C LEU A 96 -13.48 7.47 4.64
N LEU A 97 -13.51 6.14 4.68
CA LEU A 97 -14.66 5.35 4.22
C LEU A 97 -15.86 5.52 5.17
N GLY A 98 -15.63 5.50 6.49
CA GLY A 98 -16.67 5.62 7.52
C GLY A 98 -17.59 6.82 7.33
N PRO A 99 -17.06 8.07 7.33
CA PRO A 99 -17.87 9.26 7.10
C PRO A 99 -18.58 9.28 5.74
N VAL A 100 -17.93 8.79 4.68
CA VAL A 100 -18.53 8.73 3.34
C VAL A 100 -19.73 7.78 3.32
N LEU A 101 -19.60 6.58 3.91
CA LEU A 101 -20.70 5.64 4.04
C LEU A 101 -21.82 6.20 4.92
N GLY A 102 -21.48 6.89 6.01
CA GLY A 102 -22.45 7.58 6.86
C GLY A 102 -23.26 8.62 6.08
N LEU A 103 -22.58 9.47 5.29
CA LEU A 103 -23.24 10.47 4.44
C LEU A 103 -24.15 9.84 3.38
N ILE A 104 -23.70 8.76 2.73
CA ILE A 104 -24.51 8.00 1.76
C ILE A 104 -25.74 7.39 2.45
N GLY A 105 -25.56 6.81 3.64
CA GLY A 105 -26.65 6.24 4.44
C GLY A 105 -27.69 7.28 4.83
N VAL A 106 -27.25 8.45 5.31
CA VAL A 106 -28.14 9.58 5.62
C VAL A 106 -28.89 10.04 4.36
N TYR A 107 -28.20 10.19 3.23
CA TYR A 107 -28.83 10.57 1.97
C TYR A 107 -29.91 9.57 1.53
N ILE A 108 -29.61 8.26 1.56
CA ILE A 108 -30.59 7.22 1.24
C ILE A 108 -31.78 7.26 2.21
N GLY A 109 -31.53 7.39 3.51
CA GLY A 109 -32.59 7.48 4.51
C GLY A 109 -33.51 8.68 4.28
N LEU A 110 -32.95 9.82 3.90
CA LEU A 110 -33.71 11.02 3.56
C LEU A 110 -34.52 10.85 2.26
N CYS A 111 -33.98 10.17 1.25
CA CYS A 111 -34.72 9.81 0.04
C CYS A 111 -35.91 8.88 0.35
N VAL A 112 -35.71 7.86 1.18
CA VAL A 112 -36.78 6.96 1.62
C VAL A 112 -37.83 7.72 2.40
N THR A 113 -37.41 8.59 3.33
CA THR A 113 -38.31 9.44 4.11
C THR A 113 -39.17 10.32 3.20
N ALA A 114 -38.57 10.96 2.20
CA ALA A 114 -39.30 11.79 1.23
C ALA A 114 -40.35 10.99 0.45
N LEU A 115 -40.00 9.76 0.02
CA LEU A 115 -40.92 8.87 -0.67
C LEU A 115 -42.07 8.43 0.25
N VAL A 116 -41.76 8.00 1.47
CA VAL A 116 -42.76 7.59 2.47
C VAL A 116 -43.70 8.73 2.82
N MET A 117 -43.18 9.94 3.06
CA MET A 117 -44.00 11.13 3.32
C MET A 117 -44.90 11.51 2.13
N THR A 118 -44.51 11.14 0.91
CA THR A 118 -45.34 11.35 -0.29
C THR A 118 -46.46 10.32 -0.40
N VAL A 119 -46.14 9.04 -0.21
CA VAL A 119 -47.06 7.93 -0.49
C VAL A 119 -47.94 7.57 0.71
N ALA A 120 -47.39 7.55 1.93
CA ALA A 120 -48.10 7.07 3.11
C ALA A 120 -49.37 7.87 3.43
N PRO A 121 -49.39 9.22 3.35
CA PRO A 121 -50.62 9.95 3.63
C PRO A 121 -51.75 9.66 2.63
N LEU A 122 -51.42 9.36 1.37
CA LEU A 122 -52.43 8.98 0.36
C LEU A 122 -53.12 7.65 0.72
N LEU A 123 -52.39 6.71 1.31
CA LEU A 123 -52.95 5.46 1.81
C LEU A 123 -53.83 5.67 3.05
N VAL A 124 -53.49 6.63 3.91
CA VAL A 124 -54.29 6.95 5.11
C VAL A 124 -55.66 7.52 4.72
N VAL A 125 -55.73 8.35 3.68
CA VAL A 125 -57.00 8.92 3.18
C VAL A 125 -57.99 7.82 2.75
N SER A 126 -57.53 6.73 2.15
CA SER A 126 -58.42 5.66 1.66
C SER A 126 -59.11 4.90 2.82
N VAL A 127 -58.43 4.77 3.95
CA VAL A 127 -58.98 4.18 5.18
C VAL A 127 -59.89 5.17 5.92
N GLY A 128 -59.59 6.47 5.85
CA GLY A 128 -60.32 7.54 6.51
C GLY A 128 -61.79 7.66 6.11
N ILE A 129 -62.17 7.14 4.93
CA ILE A 129 -63.54 7.19 4.39
C ILE A 129 -64.57 6.55 5.34
N PHE A 130 -64.14 5.59 6.18
CA PHE A 130 -65.02 4.87 7.12
C PHE A 130 -65.10 5.50 8.52
N THR A 131 -64.37 6.59 8.79
CA THR A 131 -64.22 7.16 10.14
C THR A 131 -65.21 8.28 10.49
N GLY A 132 -66.07 8.67 9.54
CA GLY A 132 -67.02 9.78 9.68
C GLY A 132 -66.54 11.07 8.99
N PHE A 133 -67.48 11.94 8.60
CA PHE A 133 -67.22 13.06 7.69
C PHE A 133 -66.22 14.09 8.26
N ASP A 134 -66.35 14.48 9.52
CA ASP A 134 -65.49 15.50 10.13
C ASP A 134 -64.04 15.03 10.27
N LEU A 135 -63.84 13.78 10.72
CA LEU A 135 -62.50 13.17 10.84
C LEU A 135 -61.88 12.90 9.47
N PHE A 136 -62.68 12.49 8.49
CA PHE A 136 -62.23 12.31 7.10
C PHE A 136 -61.71 13.62 6.50
N LEU A 137 -62.43 14.74 6.65
CA LEU A 137 -61.99 16.04 6.13
C LEU A 137 -60.66 16.46 6.73
N LEU A 138 -60.50 16.32 8.05
CA LEU A 138 -59.24 16.64 8.74
C LEU A 138 -58.09 15.78 8.20
N GLN A 139 -58.28 14.46 8.10
CA GLN A 139 -57.27 13.53 7.56
C GLN A 139 -56.92 13.85 6.11
N PHE A 140 -57.89 14.23 5.29
CA PHE A 140 -57.69 14.61 3.90
C PHE A 140 -56.78 15.83 3.76
N PHE A 141 -57.05 16.91 4.49
CA PHE A 141 -56.22 18.12 4.45
C PHE A 141 -54.80 17.88 4.96
N VAL A 142 -54.65 17.14 6.07
CA VAL A 142 -53.33 16.76 6.61
C VAL A 142 -52.56 15.92 5.59
N SER A 143 -53.24 15.02 4.89
CA SER A 143 -52.58 14.11 3.94
C SER A 143 -52.09 14.83 2.69
N ILE A 144 -52.86 15.77 2.16
CA ILE A 144 -52.42 16.62 1.04
C ILE A 144 -51.22 17.48 1.47
N MET A 145 -51.27 18.06 2.66
CA MET A 145 -50.15 18.85 3.19
C MET A 145 -48.87 18.03 3.32
N LEU A 146 -48.93 16.83 3.92
CA LEU A 146 -47.79 15.94 4.06
C LEU A 146 -47.26 15.46 2.70
N CYS A 147 -48.16 15.13 1.78
CA CYS A 147 -47.79 14.75 0.41
C CYS A 147 -47.06 15.89 -0.31
N ALA A 148 -47.55 17.13 -0.20
CA ALA A 148 -46.90 18.31 -0.78
C ALA A 148 -45.49 18.54 -0.21
N ILE A 149 -45.32 18.40 1.11
CA ILE A 149 -44.00 18.48 1.76
C ILE A 149 -43.09 17.35 1.29
N GLY A 150 -43.61 16.12 1.18
CA GLY A 150 -42.87 14.96 0.67
C GLY A 150 -42.38 15.15 -0.76
N LEU A 151 -43.22 15.72 -1.64
CA LEU A 151 -42.85 16.04 -3.02
C LEU A 151 -41.75 17.12 -3.08
N LEU A 152 -41.88 18.19 -2.29
CA LEU A 152 -40.85 19.22 -2.21
C LEU A 152 -39.51 18.65 -1.71
N LEU A 153 -39.55 17.81 -0.69
CA LEU A 153 -38.37 17.13 -0.17
C LEU A 153 -37.76 16.20 -1.23
N SER A 154 -38.59 15.49 -2.00
CA SER A 154 -38.13 14.61 -3.09
C SER A 154 -37.40 15.41 -4.18
N ILE A 155 -37.94 16.57 -4.59
CA ILE A 155 -37.29 17.45 -5.56
C ILE A 155 -35.95 17.98 -5.00
N ALA A 156 -35.91 18.36 -3.72
CA ALA A 156 -34.68 18.79 -3.07
C ALA A 156 -33.62 17.67 -3.07
N MET A 157 -34.00 16.43 -2.75
CA MET A 157 -33.09 15.28 -2.73
C MET A 157 -32.53 14.92 -4.10
N ILE A 158 -33.29 15.13 -5.18
CA ILE A 158 -32.79 14.95 -6.55
C ILE A 158 -31.66 15.94 -6.85
N ASN A 159 -31.80 17.21 -6.46
CA ASN A 159 -30.77 18.22 -6.67
C ASN A 159 -29.52 17.96 -5.81
N ILE A 160 -29.72 17.55 -4.55
CA ILE A 160 -28.63 17.12 -3.67
C ILE A 160 -27.89 15.90 -4.26
N GLY A 161 -28.61 14.94 -4.83
CA GLY A 161 -28.03 13.78 -5.51
C GLY A 161 -27.13 14.17 -6.69
N LYS A 162 -27.58 15.13 -7.51
CA LYS A 162 -26.76 15.68 -8.61
C LYS A 162 -25.48 16.34 -8.09
N LEU A 163 -25.55 17.06 -6.97
CA LEU A 163 -24.38 17.65 -6.32
C LEU A 163 -23.39 16.57 -5.86
N PHE A 164 -23.87 15.53 -5.16
CA PHE A 164 -23.03 14.41 -4.74
C PHE A 164 -22.33 13.74 -5.93
N TYR A 165 -23.09 13.44 -6.99
CA TYR A 165 -22.52 12.85 -8.21
C TYR A 165 -21.41 13.72 -8.82
N SER A 166 -21.64 15.04 -8.89
CA SER A 166 -20.65 16.00 -9.40
C SER A 166 -19.38 16.03 -8.56
N VAL A 167 -19.52 16.04 -7.22
CA VAL A 167 -18.38 16.01 -6.29
C VAL A 167 -17.58 14.72 -6.43
N ILE A 168 -18.25 13.57 -6.49
CA ILE A 168 -17.61 12.26 -6.68
C ILE A 168 -16.85 12.21 -8.00
N LEU A 169 -17.47 12.65 -9.10
CA LEU A 169 -16.80 12.72 -10.39
C LEU A 169 -15.58 13.64 -10.38
N ARG A 170 -15.66 14.80 -9.71
CA ARG A 170 -14.52 15.72 -9.57
C ARG A 170 -13.39 15.06 -8.77
N TYR A 171 -13.71 14.35 -7.69
CA TYR A 171 -12.73 13.60 -6.90
C TYR A 171 -12.06 12.49 -7.73
N ILE A 172 -12.83 11.68 -8.45
CA ILE A 172 -12.28 10.62 -9.31
C ILE A 172 -11.36 11.22 -10.38
N LYS A 173 -11.81 12.28 -11.07
CA LYS A 173 -11.02 12.98 -12.09
C LYS A 173 -9.72 13.55 -11.51
N PHE A 174 -9.76 14.11 -10.29
CA PHE A 174 -8.59 14.60 -9.59
C PHE A 174 -7.59 13.48 -9.29
N ASN A 175 -8.04 12.35 -8.74
CA ASN A 175 -7.17 11.21 -8.46
C ASN A 175 -6.56 10.63 -9.75
N VAL A 176 -7.35 10.44 -10.80
CA VAL A 176 -6.86 9.98 -12.10
C VAL A 176 -5.84 10.96 -12.68
N LYS A 177 -6.03 12.28 -12.52
CA LYS A 177 -5.09 13.31 -12.95
C LYS A 177 -3.77 13.22 -12.18
N ILE A 178 -3.80 12.96 -10.87
CA ILE A 178 -2.57 12.79 -10.09
C ILE A 178 -1.80 11.55 -10.54
N ILE A 179 -2.49 10.42 -10.70
CA ILE A 179 -1.86 9.14 -11.08
C ILE A 179 -1.28 9.22 -12.49
N LYS A 180 -1.99 9.83 -13.45
CA LYS A 180 -1.52 9.99 -14.84
C LYS A 180 -0.60 11.21 -15.04
N GLY A 181 -0.56 12.12 -14.08
CA GLY A 181 0.13 13.41 -14.13
C GLY A 181 1.38 13.52 -13.28
N GLY A 182 1.93 12.41 -12.77
CA GLY A 182 3.26 12.33 -12.12
C GLY A 182 4.45 12.65 -13.04
N LYS A 183 4.20 13.28 -14.20
CA LYS A 183 5.17 14.09 -14.94
C LYS A 183 4.69 15.53 -14.93
N ALA A 184 4.64 16.13 -13.74
CA ALA A 184 4.61 17.58 -13.64
C ALA A 184 6.04 18.07 -13.89
N LYS A 185 6.24 18.72 -15.04
CA LYS A 185 7.31 19.70 -15.21
C LYS A 185 7.10 20.86 -14.24
#